data_AF-A0AAE5LUZ9-F1
#
_entry.id   AF-A0AAE5LUZ9-F1
#
_cell.length_a   1.000
_cell.length_b   1.000
_cell.length_c   1.000
_cell.angle_alpha   90.00
_cell.angle_beta   90.00
_cell.angle_gamma   90.00
#
_symmetry.space_group_name_H-M   'P 1'
#
loop_
_entity.id
_entity.type
_entity.pdbx_description
1 polymer ?
#
loop_
_entity_poly.entity_id
_entity_poly.type
_entity_poly.pdbx_seq_one_letter_code
_entity_poly.pdbx_strand_id
1 'polypeptide(L)' 'MSQYAPITDAMCHCFESIDELSAEERDEIVASHTEDELRAECTPEELKTLGVAA' A
#
# COMPACT_ATOMS: atom_id res chain seq x y z
N MET A 1 2.74 -22.91 -0.76
CA MET A 1 1.83 -21.94 -1.41
C MET A 1 2.34 -20.58 -0.98
N SER A 2 2.92 -19.82 -1.92
CA SER A 2 3.58 -18.56 -1.62
C SER A 2 2.54 -17.57 -1.13
N GLN A 3 2.64 -17.18 0.14
CA GLN A 3 1.75 -16.21 0.77
C GLN A 3 2.24 -14.82 0.35
N TYR A 4 1.97 -14.41 -0.89
CA TYR A 4 1.91 -13.00 -1.23
C TYR A 4 0.42 -12.65 -1.14
N ALA A 5 -0.01 -12.22 0.04
CA ALA A 5 -1.30 -11.54 0.14
C ALA A 5 -1.09 -10.20 -0.56
N PRO A 6 -1.84 -9.93 -1.63
CA PRO A 6 -1.65 -8.68 -2.36
C PRO A 6 -1.97 -7.52 -1.40
N ILE A 7 -1.25 -6.42 -1.51
CA ILE A 7 -1.47 -5.20 -0.68
C ILE A 7 -2.94 -4.72 -0.79
N THR A 8 -3.64 -5.11 -1.86
CA THR A 8 -5.08 -4.92 -2.06
C THR A 8 -5.98 -5.65 -1.06
N ASP A 9 -5.48 -6.66 -0.34
CA ASP A 9 -6.19 -7.34 0.77
C ASP A 9 -5.96 -6.64 2.11
N ALA A 10 -4.80 -5.96 2.27
CA ALA A 10 -4.51 -5.07 3.40
C ALA A 10 -5.27 -3.75 3.30
N MET A 11 -5.70 -3.36 2.10
CA MET A 11 -6.78 -2.41 1.91
C MET A 11 -8.07 -3.03 2.43
N CYS A 12 -8.24 -2.92 3.76
CA CYS A 12 -9.46 -3.23 4.47
C CYS A 12 -10.62 -2.68 3.62
N HIS A 13 -11.57 -3.55 3.33
CA HIS A 13 -12.53 -3.50 2.21
C HIS A 13 -13.53 -2.32 2.24
N CYS A 14 -13.20 -1.27 3.00
CA CYS A 14 -13.88 0.01 3.15
C CYS A 14 -13.24 1.14 2.32
N PHE A 15 -12.00 0.99 1.82
CA PHE A 15 -11.32 1.99 0.99
C PHE A 15 -10.80 1.34 -0.29
N GLU A 16 -11.20 1.88 -1.44
CA GLU A 16 -10.89 1.30 -2.76
C GLU A 16 -9.53 1.80 -3.27
N SER A 17 -8.95 2.85 -2.67
CA SER A 17 -7.72 3.49 -3.17
C SER A 17 -6.86 4.13 -2.06
N ILE A 18 -5.54 4.24 -2.27
CA ILE A 18 -4.58 4.82 -1.30
C ILE A 18 -4.92 6.28 -0.99
N ASP A 19 -5.46 7.02 -1.96
CA ASP A 19 -5.84 8.42 -1.80
C ASP A 19 -6.97 8.62 -0.78
N GLU A 20 -7.80 7.61 -0.54
CA GLU A 20 -8.88 7.67 0.46
C GLU A 20 -8.39 7.36 1.88
N LEU A 21 -7.21 6.74 2.01
CA LEU A 21 -6.60 6.43 3.30
C LEU A 21 -6.11 7.68 4.01
N SER A 22 -6.27 7.70 5.33
CA SER A 22 -5.62 8.68 6.18
C SER A 22 -4.10 8.50 6.18
N ALA A 23 -3.36 9.54 6.57
CA ALA A 23 -1.91 9.46 6.67
C ALA A 23 -1.45 8.33 7.63
N GLU A 24 -2.22 8.10 8.71
CA GLU A 24 -1.95 7.04 9.69
C GLU A 24 -2.10 5.64 9.08
N GLU A 25 -3.16 5.41 8.28
CA GLU A 25 -3.38 4.14 7.58
C GLU A 25 -2.32 3.88 6.51
N ARG A 26 -1.88 4.94 5.80
CA ARG A 26 -0.79 4.82 4.82
C ARG A 26 0.53 4.45 5.49
N ASP A 27 0.83 5.06 6.63
CA ASP A 27 2.02 4.71 7.41
C ASP A 27 1.94 3.26 7.93
N GLU A 28 0.76 2.77 8.31
CA GLU A 28 0.59 1.37 8.72
C GLU A 28 0.84 0.39 7.55
N ILE A 29 0.42 0.74 6.34
CA ILE A 29 0.71 -0.02 5.12
C ILE A 29 2.21 -0.03 4.84
N VAL A 30 2.87 1.14 4.88
CA VAL A 30 4.33 1.25 4.66
C VAL A 30 5.12 0.55 5.76
N ALA A 31 4.60 0.49 6.98
CA ALA A 31 5.22 -0.24 8.09
C ALA A 31 5.01 -1.76 8.02
N SER A 32 3.89 -2.21 7.46
CA SER A 32 3.53 -3.63 7.35
C SER A 32 4.07 -4.30 6.09
N HIS A 33 4.32 -3.51 5.04
CA HIS A 33 4.83 -3.97 3.74
C HIS A 33 6.22 -3.40 3.44
N THR A 34 6.98 -4.12 2.63
CA THR A 34 8.27 -3.60 2.16
C THR A 34 8.09 -2.66 0.96
N GLU A 35 9.01 -1.70 0.78
CA GLU A 35 8.97 -0.80 -0.39
C GLU A 35 8.98 -1.57 -1.73
N ASP A 36 9.64 -2.72 -1.80
CA ASP A 36 9.67 -3.59 -2.99
C ASP A 36 8.30 -4.19 -3.30
N GLU A 37 7.57 -4.64 -2.27
CA GLU A 37 6.19 -5.13 -2.42
C GLU A 37 5.26 -4.02 -2.87
N LEU A 38 5.37 -2.84 -2.24
CA LEU A 38 4.60 -1.67 -2.62
C LEU A 38 4.91 -1.26 -4.07
N ARG A 39 6.17 -1.30 -4.50
CA ARG A 39 6.52 -1.01 -5.91
C ARG A 39 6.02 -2.05 -6.90
N ALA A 40 5.86 -3.31 -6.48
CA ALA A 40 5.39 -4.38 -7.33
C ALA A 40 3.86 -4.34 -7.53
N GLU A 41 3.11 -3.87 -6.54
CA GLU A 41 1.63 -3.92 -6.55
C GLU A 41 0.95 -2.55 -6.61
N CYS A 42 1.62 -1.46 -6.22
CA CYS A 42 1.11 -0.10 -6.32
C CYS A 42 1.64 0.62 -7.55
N THR A 43 0.83 1.51 -8.09
CA THR A 43 1.22 2.42 -9.17
C THR A 43 2.16 3.53 -8.66
N PRO A 44 2.89 4.22 -9.56
CA PRO A 44 3.73 5.35 -9.19
C PRO A 44 2.99 6.49 -8.46
N GLU A 45 1.71 6.68 -8.76
CA GLU A 45 0.87 7.71 -8.11
C GLU A 45 0.51 7.32 -6.67
N GLU A 46 0.22 6.04 -6.47
CA GLU A 46 -0.06 5.43 -5.17
C GLU A 46 1.19 5.42 -4.27
N LEU A 47 2.37 5.05 -4.81
CA LEU A 47 3.64 5.12 -4.09
C LEU A 47 3.98 6.53 -3.60
N LYS A 48 3.74 7.52 -4.46
CA LYS A 48 3.92 8.93 -4.11
C LYS A 48 2.97 9.35 -2.98
N THR A 49 1.77 8.78 -2.96
CA THR A 49 0.74 9.04 -1.95
C THR A 49 1.09 8.37 -0.61
N LEU A 50 1.74 7.21 -0.65
CA LEU A 50 2.32 6.51 0.50
C LEU A 50 3.63 7.15 1.02
N GLY A 51 4.23 8.09 0.28
CA GLY A 51 5.53 8.65 0.65
C GLY A 51 6.71 7.69 0.39
N VAL A 52 6.48 6.59 -0.33
CA VAL A 52 7.54 5.70 -0.81
C VAL A 52 8.18 6.39 -2.02
N ALA A 53 9.43 6.82 -1.86
CA ALA A 53 10.16 7.43 -2.96
C ALA A 53 10.36 6.37 -4.06
N ALA A 54 9.96 6.70 -5.29
CA ALA A 54 10.07 5.80 -6.45
C ALA A 54 11.48 5.22 -6.62
#